data_AF-A0A225ULS6-F1
#
_entry.id   AF-A0A225ULS6-F1
#
_cell.length_a   1.000
_cell.length_b   1.000
_cell.length_c   1.000
_cell.angle_alpha   90.00
_cell.angle_beta   90.00
_cell.angle_gamma   90.00
#
_symmetry.space_group_name_H-M   'P 1'
#
loop_
_entity.id
_entity.type
_entity.pdbx_description
1 polymer ?
#
loop_
_entity_poly.entity_id
_entity_poly.type
_entity_poly.pdbx_seq_one_letter_code
_entity_poly.pdbx_strand_id
1 'polypeptide(L)'
;MGVQTPLREIIKKLKTWQSNPTWSAGKAAKELNTKKPTILAWKKKYWADLDRITDPGDRMRQPGGGRKHKMASFEWAVVEFYDSCLLQDGAN
;
A
#
# COMPACT_ATOMS: atom_id res chain seq x y z
N MET A 1 9.47 -9.79 16.79
CA MET A 1 9.08 -9.09 15.55
C MET A 1 7.65 -8.59 15.73
N GLY A 2 7.41 -7.27 15.70
CA GLY A 2 6.06 -6.73 15.78
C GLY A 2 5.34 -6.91 14.46
N VAL A 3 4.20 -7.61 14.45
CA VAL A 3 3.34 -7.72 13.27
C VAL A 3 2.89 -6.32 12.88
N GLN A 4 3.27 -5.87 11.69
CA GLN A 4 2.96 -4.54 11.20
C GLN A 4 1.53 -4.53 10.66
N THR A 5 0.66 -3.69 11.22
CA THR A 5 -0.74 -3.59 10.79
C THR A 5 -0.82 -3.13 9.33
N PRO A 6 -1.57 -3.83 8.46
CA PRO A 6 -1.74 -3.43 7.07
C PRO A 6 -2.44 -2.08 6.95
N LEU A 7 -2.09 -1.30 5.92
CA LEU A 7 -2.60 0.06 5.74
C LEU A 7 -4.13 0.11 5.60
N ARG A 8 -4.71 -0.91 4.94
CA ARG A 8 -6.15 -1.10 4.81
C ARG A 8 -6.86 -1.19 6.17
N GLU A 9 -6.30 -1.95 7.11
CA GLU A 9 -6.84 -2.04 8.47
C GLU A 9 -6.71 -0.72 9.23
N ILE A 10 -5.56 -0.03 9.08
CA ILE A 10 -5.33 1.28 9.69
C ILE A 10 -6.41 2.27 9.24
N ILE A 11 -6.64 2.38 7.94
CA ILE A 11 -7.63 3.31 7.37
C ILE A 11 -9.04 2.92 7.79
N LYS A 12 -9.39 1.63 7.77
CA LYS A 12 -10.70 1.16 8.25
C LYS A 12 -10.96 1.61 9.69
N LYS A 13 -9.98 1.42 10.59
CA LYS A 13 -10.09 1.85 12.00
C LYS A 13 -10.21 3.37 12.13
N LEU A 14 -9.45 4.13 11.36
CA LEU A 14 -9.54 5.60 11.38
C LEU A 14 -10.87 6.11 10.81
N LYS A 15 -11.44 5.48 9.76
CA LYS A 15 -12.79 5.79 9.25
C LYS A 15 -13.85 5.52 10.32
N THR A 16 -13.76 4.39 11.01
CA THR A 16 -14.65 4.11 12.15
C THR A 16 -14.55 5.18 13.23
N TRP A 17 -13.35 5.67 13.54
CA TRP A 17 -13.19 6.78 14.49
C TRP A 17 -13.76 8.10 13.94
N GLN A 18 -13.58 8.40 12.65
CA GLN A 18 -14.14 9.59 12.00
C GLN A 18 -15.67 9.60 12.05
N SER A 19 -16.32 8.44 11.87
CA SER A 19 -17.78 8.29 12.02
C SER A 19 -18.27 8.38 13.47
N ASN A 20 -17.37 8.34 14.46
CA ASN A 20 -17.69 8.40 15.89
C ASN A 20 -16.97 9.59 16.57
N PRO A 21 -17.38 10.84 16.29
CA PRO A 21 -16.68 12.03 16.77
C PRO A 21 -16.70 12.21 18.29
N THR A 22 -17.63 11.54 19.00
CA THR A 22 -17.71 11.56 20.47
C THR A 22 -16.62 10.72 21.14
N TRP A 23 -15.89 9.89 20.39
CA TRP A 23 -14.85 9.04 20.95
C TRP A 23 -13.59 9.83 21.26
N SER A 24 -13.22 9.85 22.54
CA SER A 24 -11.87 10.24 22.96
C SER A 24 -10.83 9.25 22.43
N ALA A 25 -9.56 9.67 22.34
CA ALA A 25 -8.48 8.80 21.90
C ALA A 25 -8.35 7.50 22.74
N GLY A 26 -8.68 7.56 24.03
CA GLY A 26 -8.69 6.39 24.91
C GLY A 26 -9.84 5.44 24.62
N LYS A 27 -11.04 5.98 24.33
CA LYS A 27 -12.21 5.18 23.94
C LYS A 27 -11.99 4.53 22.57
N ALA A 28 -11.55 5.31 21.58
CA ALA A 28 -11.23 4.80 20.24
C ALA A 28 -10.16 3.69 20.29
N ALA A 29 -9.13 3.84 21.11
CA ALA A 29 -8.10 2.81 21.31
C ALA A 29 -8.69 1.49 21.84
N LYS A 30 -9.61 1.55 22.81
CA LYS A 30 -10.30 0.37 23.35
C LYS A 30 -11.23 -0.27 22.32
N GLU A 31 -12.14 0.51 21.72
CA GLU A 31 -13.12 0.02 20.74
C GLU A 31 -12.44 -0.58 19.49
N LEU A 32 -11.31 0.00 19.07
CA LEU A 32 -10.57 -0.44 17.88
C LEU A 32 -9.45 -1.44 18.20
N ASN A 33 -9.40 -1.96 19.43
CA ASN A 33 -8.41 -2.89 19.95
C ASN A 33 -6.97 -2.52 19.52
N THR A 34 -6.59 -1.26 19.76
CA THR A 34 -5.31 -0.69 19.33
C THR A 34 -4.72 0.12 20.46
N LYS A 35 -3.39 0.06 20.64
CA LYS A 35 -2.72 0.89 21.65
C LYS A 35 -2.95 2.38 21.37
N LYS A 36 -3.28 3.16 22.40
CA LYS A 36 -3.48 4.62 22.31
C LYS A 36 -2.35 5.38 21.57
N PRO A 37 -1.05 5.14 21.84
CA PRO A 37 0.00 5.83 21.08
C PRO A 37 -0.01 5.46 19.59
N THR A 38 -0.35 4.21 19.26
CA THR A 38 -0.40 3.72 17.88
C THR A 38 -1.52 4.38 17.08
N ILE A 39 -2.74 4.45 17.63
CA ILE A 39 -3.87 5.07 16.92
C ILE A 39 -3.68 6.59 16.74
N LEU A 40 -3.03 7.25 17.71
CA LEU A 40 -2.67 8.66 17.59
C LEU A 40 -1.61 8.90 16.51
N ALA A 41 -0.60 8.03 16.41
CA ALA A 41 0.41 8.09 15.36
C ALA A 41 -0.23 7.91 13.96
N TRP A 42 -1.15 6.96 13.83
CA TRP A 42 -1.90 6.77 12.59
C TRP A 42 -2.77 7.96 12.23
N LYS A 43 -3.49 8.53 13.21
CA LYS A 43 -4.28 9.74 13.03
C LYS A 43 -3.41 10.90 12.54
N LYS A 44 -2.26 11.15 13.17
CA LYS A 44 -1.33 12.20 12.70
C LYS A 44 -0.91 12.03 11.24
N LYS A 45 -0.72 10.78 10.80
CA LYS A 45 -0.16 10.48 9.47
C LYS A 45 -1.20 10.44 8.35
N TYR A 46 -2.39 9.91 8.60
CA TYR A 46 -3.35 9.59 7.54
C TYR A 46 -4.65 10.39 7.61
N TRP A 47 -4.96 11.08 8.72
CA TRP A 47 -6.28 11.68 8.95
C TRP A 47 -6.69 12.77 7.96
N ALA A 48 -5.73 13.55 7.45
CA ALA A 48 -6.01 14.60 6.48
C ALA A 48 -6.39 14.05 5.09
N ASP A 49 -5.83 12.90 4.71
CA ASP A 49 -6.01 12.29 3.38
C ASP A 49 -6.93 11.07 3.42
N LEU A 50 -7.69 10.88 4.50
CA LEU A 50 -8.43 9.64 4.75
C LEU A 50 -9.49 9.34 3.68
N ASP A 51 -10.08 10.38 3.12
CA ASP A 51 -11.10 10.31 2.07
C ASP A 51 -10.49 10.17 0.67
N ARG A 52 -9.21 10.54 0.50
CA ARG A 52 -8.47 10.38 -0.76
C ARG A 52 -7.95 8.97 -0.95
N ILE A 53 -7.83 8.20 0.12
CA ILE A 53 -7.33 6.82 0.07
C ILE A 53 -8.52 5.89 -0.23
N THR A 54 -8.85 5.76 -1.52
CA THR A 54 -9.99 4.98 -2.03
C THR A 54 -9.69 3.48 -2.03
N ASP A 55 -8.45 3.10 -2.32
CA ASP A 55 -8.00 1.71 -2.27
C ASP A 55 -6.57 1.63 -1.73
N PRO A 56 -6.39 1.48 -0.40
CA PRO A 56 -5.10 1.14 0.17
C PRO A 56 -4.84 -0.32 -0.18
N GLY A 57 -4.51 -0.57 -1.45
CA GLY A 57 -4.20 -1.90 -1.95
C GLY A 57 -3.17 -2.58 -1.06
N ASP A 58 -3.10 -3.91 -1.18
CA ASP A 58 -1.98 -4.65 -0.59
C ASP A 58 -0.67 -4.01 -1.05
N ARG A 59 0.36 -4.05 -0.20
CA ARG A 59 1.64 -3.37 -0.44
C ARG A 59 2.19 -3.74 -1.82
N MET A 60 1.89 -2.91 -2.82
CA MET A 60 2.48 -3.03 -4.13
C MET A 60 3.95 -2.70 -3.97
N ARG A 61 4.80 -3.55 -4.55
CA ARG A 61 6.23 -3.27 -4.67
C ARG A 61 6.34 -1.94 -5.43
N GLN A 62 6.97 -0.94 -4.81
CA GLN A 62 7.22 0.32 -5.51
C GLN A 62 7.99 0.05 -6.81
N PRO A 63 7.74 0.79 -7.89
CA PRO A 63 8.58 0.74 -9.08
C PRO A 63 10.05 0.90 -8.70
N GLY A 64 10.91 -0.02 -9.13
CA GLY A 64 12.34 -0.05 -8.75
C GLY A 64 12.64 -0.63 -7.36
N GLY A 65 11.64 -1.09 -6.60
CA GLY A 65 11.81 -1.74 -5.32
C GLY A 65 12.19 -3.21 -5.45
N GLY A 66 13.23 -3.65 -4.75
CA GLY A 66 13.73 -5.03 -4.78
C GLY A 66 15.21 -5.10 -5.15
N ARG A 67 15.74 -6.33 -5.28
CA ARG A 67 17.10 -6.51 -5.75
C ARG A 67 17.16 -6.04 -7.21
N LYS A 68 18.08 -5.11 -7.50
CA LYS A 68 18.34 -4.70 -8.88
C LYS A 68 18.69 -5.94 -9.70
N HIS A 69 17.89 -6.24 -10.72
CA HIS A 69 18.22 -7.27 -11.69
C HIS A 69 19.36 -6.74 -12.56
N LYS A 70 20.42 -7.55 -12.73
CA LYS A 70 21.45 -7.29 -13.73
C LYS A 70 21.17 -8.25 -14.86
N MET A 71 20.58 -7.72 -15.93
CA MET A 71 20.20 -8.52 -17.09
C MET A 71 21.45 -9.14 -17.71
N ALA A 72 21.42 -10.45 -17.94
CA ALA A 72 22.50 -11.13 -18.65
C ALA A 72 22.39 -10.88 -20.16
N SER A 73 23.49 -11.02 -20.91
CA SER A 73 23.51 -10.75 -22.35
C SER A 73 22.53 -11.64 -23.15
N PHE A 74 22.35 -12.89 -22.74
CA PHE A 74 21.39 -13.80 -23.38
C PHE A 74 19.93 -13.41 -23.07
N GLU A 75 19.64 -12.81 -21.91
CA GLU A 75 18.30 -12.33 -21.58
C GLU A 75 17.92 -11.15 -22.47
N TRP A 76 18.91 -10.33 -22.86
CA TRP A 76 18.71 -9.28 -23.86
C TRP A 76 18.23 -9.89 -25.18
N ALA A 77 18.98 -10.83 -25.76
CA ALA A 77 18.62 -11.45 -27.03
C ALA A 77 17.20 -12.07 -27.03
N VAL A 78 16.76 -12.60 -25.89
CA VAL A 78 15.39 -13.12 -25.73
C VAL A 78 14.36 -11.99 -25.76
N VAL A 79 14.59 -10.89 -25.05
CA VAL A 79 13.69 -9.71 -25.06
C VAL A 79 13.59 -9.12 -26.47
N GLU A 80 14.72 -8.95 -27.15
CA GLU A 80 14.82 -8.44 -28.52
C GLU A 80 14.00 -9.28 -29.51
N PHE A 81 14.08 -10.60 -29.38
CA PHE A 81 13.29 -11.53 -30.18
C PHE A 81 11.79 -11.35 -29.94
N TYR A 82 11.34 -11.31 -28.68
CA TYR A 82 9.91 -11.13 -28.37
C TYR A 82 9.38 -9.77 -28.82
N ASP A 83 10.14 -8.69 -28.64
CA ASP A 83 9.78 -7.35 -29.12
C ASP A 83 9.62 -7.35 -30.65
N SER A 84 10.50 -8.07 -31.37
CA SER A 84 10.42 -8.20 -32.82
C SER A 84 9.18 -8.96 -33.31
N CYS A 85 8.78 -10.02 -32.59
CA CYS A 85 7.56 -10.78 -32.90
C CYS A 85 6.30 -9.95 -32.62
N LEU A 86 6.25 -9.23 -31.48
CA LEU A 86 5.13 -8.37 -31.11
C LEU A 86 4.89 -7.24 -32.13
N LEU A 87 5.96 -6.71 -32.74
CA LEU A 87 5.87 -5.70 -33.80
C LEU A 87 5.35 -6.27 -35.13
N GLN A 88 5.60 -7.54 -35.42
CA GLN A 88 5.08 -8.21 -36.62
C GLN A 88 3.60 -8.58 -36.47
N ASP A 89 3.16 -9.00 -35.28
CA ASP A 89 1.78 -9.41 -35.03
C ASP A 89 0.80 -8.22 -34.87
N GLY A 90 1.31 -7.01 -34.61
CA GLY A 90 0.52 -5.77 -34.51
C GLY A 90 0.34 -4.99 -35.82
N ALA A 91 0.91 -5.49 -36.93
CA ALA A 91 0.91 -4.84 -38.25
C ALA A 91 -0.06 -5.48 -39.27
N ASN A 92 -1.00 -6.32 -38.80
CA ASN A 92 -2.11 -6.86 -39.60
C ASN A 92 -3.43 -6.13 -39.31
#